data_AF-A0A269VYJ8-F1
#
_entry.id   AF-A0A269VYJ8-F1
#
_cell.length_a   1.000
_cell.length_b   1.000
_cell.length_c   1.000
_cell.angle_alpha   90.00
_cell.angle_beta   90.00
_cell.angle_gamma   90.00
#
_symmetry.space_group_name_H-M   'P 1'
#
loop_
_entity.id
_entity.type
_entity.pdbx_description
1 polymer ?
#
loop_
_entity_poly.entity_id
_entity_poly.type
_entity_poly.pdbx_seq_one_letter_code
_entity_poly.pdbx_strand_id
1 'polypeptide(L)'
;MKLFLFISQSIYALMLVPWLIVWGVSFMVFDSGLSLWGVGIMIMVTLYPIAVAVCSLLSWIYVKKMRPLSIVAINLVPSIWIMAFVLIIFVF
;
A
#
# COMPACT_ATOMS: atom_id res chain seq x y z
N MET A 1 -14.03 -4.42 15.55
CA MET A 1 -13.67 -3.38 14.56
C MET A 1 -12.41 -2.62 14.92
N LYS A 2 -12.29 -1.98 16.09
CA LYS A 2 -11.05 -1.26 16.47
C LYS A 2 -9.81 -2.16 16.51
N LEU A 3 -9.91 -3.35 17.11
CA LEU A 3 -8.81 -4.32 17.15
C LEU A 3 -8.39 -4.75 15.73
N PHE A 4 -9.35 -5.01 14.85
CA PHE A 4 -9.09 -5.32 13.44
C PHE A 4 -8.29 -4.20 12.74
N LEU A 5 -8.72 -2.94 12.88
CA LEU A 5 -8.01 -1.79 12.30
C LEU A 5 -6.60 -1.64 12.86
N PHE A 6 -6.44 -1.82 14.17
CA PHE A 6 -5.13 -1.75 14.82
C PHE A 6 -4.17 -2.82 14.29
N ILE A 7 -4.63 -4.08 14.20
CA ILE A 7 -3.82 -5.19 13.68
C ILE A 7 -3.44 -4.93 12.22
N SER A 8 -4.40 -4.61 11.36
CA SER A 8 -4.13 -4.38 9.93
C SER A 8 -3.17 -3.23 9.69
N GLN A 9 -3.33 -2.13 10.43
CA GLN A 9 -2.46 -0.96 10.25
C GLN A 9 -1.07 -1.19 10.81
N SER A 10 -0.95 -2.00 11.87
CA SER A 10 0.37 -2.45 12.37
C SER A 10 1.08 -3.28 11.30
N ILE A 11 0.37 -4.19 10.63
CA ILE A 11 0.93 -4.96 9.50
C ILE A 11 1.34 -4.02 8.36
N TYR A 12 0.50 -3.04 8.00
CA TYR A 12 0.84 -2.08 6.94
C TYR A 12 2.04 -1.22 7.30
N ALA A 13 2.14 -0.77 8.55
CA ALA A 13 3.29 -0.02 9.04
C ALA A 13 4.58 -0.86 8.98
N LEU A 14 4.52 -2.14 9.34
CA LEU A 14 5.67 -3.04 9.21
C LEU A 14 6.06 -3.26 7.75
N MET A 15 5.08 -3.38 6.85
CA MET A 15 5.32 -3.56 5.41
C MET A 15 5.85 -2.31 4.71
N LEU A 16 5.70 -1.11 5.30
CA LEU A 16 6.35 0.09 4.77
C LEU A 16 7.88 -0.01 4.79
N VAL A 17 8.46 -0.71 5.78
CA VAL A 17 9.92 -0.85 5.90
C VAL A 17 10.54 -1.57 4.70
N PRO A 18 10.14 -2.81 4.33
CA PRO A 18 10.64 -3.44 3.12
C PRO A 18 10.19 -2.69 1.85
N TRP A 19 9.03 -2.03 1.88
CA TRP A 19 8.57 -1.26 0.72
C TRP A 19 9.43 -0.03 0.40
N LEU A 20 10.06 0.59 1.40
CA LEU A 20 11.02 1.69 1.15
C LEU A 20 12.20 1.23 0.28
N ILE A 21 12.61 -0.04 0.40
CA ILE A 21 13.63 -0.63 -0.45
C ILE A 21 13.10 -0.75 -1.89
N VAL A 22 11.88 -1.27 -2.07
CA VAL A 22 11.22 -1.37 -3.39
C VAL A 22 11.10 0.01 -4.03
N TRP A 23 10.71 1.02 -3.26
CA TRP A 23 10.64 2.40 -3.71
C TRP A 23 12.02 2.93 -4.14
N GLY A 24 13.07 2.71 -3.35
CA GLY A 24 14.44 3.09 -3.73
C GLY A 24 14.94 2.40 -5.00
N VAL A 25 14.71 1.09 -5.14
CA VAL A 25 15.09 0.34 -6.34
C VAL A 25 14.28 0.76 -7.56
N SER A 26 13.05 1.23 -7.38
CA SER A 26 12.20 1.67 -8.49
C SER A 26 12.76 2.89 -9.25
N PHE A 27 13.74 3.63 -8.70
CA PHE A 27 14.45 4.67 -9.44
C PHE A 27 15.35 4.11 -10.56
N MET A 28 15.83 2.87 -10.45
CA MET A 28 16.67 2.22 -11.48
C MET A 28 15.92 2.04 -12.81
N VAL A 29 14.59 2.11 -12.80
CA VAL A 29 13.77 2.08 -14.02
C VAL A 29 14.08 3.27 -14.94
N PHE A 30 14.71 4.34 -14.43
CA PHE A 30 15.12 5.51 -15.19
C PHE A 30 16.57 5.45 -15.70
N ASP A 31 17.33 4.39 -15.42
CA ASP A 31 18.71 4.25 -15.89
C ASP A 31 18.81 4.24 -17.42
N SER A 32 17.78 3.75 -18.10
CA SER A 32 17.63 3.79 -19.56
C SER A 32 17.00 5.09 -20.10
N GLY A 33 16.81 6.10 -19.25
CA GLY A 33 16.12 7.36 -19.57
C GLY A 33 14.64 7.40 -19.18
N LEU A 34 13.97 8.52 -19.48
CA LEU A 34 12.55 8.71 -19.17
C LEU A 34 11.66 7.96 -20.17
N SER A 35 10.90 7.00 -19.66
CA SER A 35 9.89 6.27 -20.43
C SER A 35 8.52 6.35 -19.75
N LEU A 36 7.44 6.28 -20.53
CA LEU A 36 6.07 6.29 -20.00
C LEU A 36 5.84 5.12 -19.02
N TRP A 37 6.39 3.96 -19.36
CA TRP A 37 6.37 2.77 -18.50
C TRP A 37 7.10 2.99 -17.18
N GLY A 38 8.28 3.59 -17.24
CA GLY A 38 9.06 3.85 -16.03
C GLY A 38 8.38 4.81 -15.06
N VAL A 39 7.82 5.89 -15.60
CA VAL A 39 7.00 6.82 -14.81
C VAL A 39 5.78 6.12 -14.20
N GLY A 40 5.11 5.24 -14.95
CA GLY A 40 3.98 4.46 -14.45
C GLY A 40 4.35 3.55 -13.28
N ILE A 41 5.48 2.84 -13.36
CA ILE A 41 6.00 1.98 -12.27
C ILE A 41 6.29 2.84 -11.04
N MET A 42 7.03 3.94 -11.21
CA MET A 42 7.39 4.82 -10.10
C MET A 42 6.16 5.39 -9.38
N ILE A 43 5.13 5.81 -10.12
CA ILE A 43 3.86 6.27 -9.56
C ILE A 43 3.19 5.16 -8.77
N MET A 44 3.07 3.96 -9.34
CA MET A 44 2.41 2.83 -8.66
C MET A 44 3.12 2.41 -7.37
N VAL A 45 4.45 2.44 -7.35
CA VAL A 45 5.24 2.12 -6.15
C VAL A 45 5.13 3.24 -5.11
N THR A 46 5.11 4.51 -5.54
CA THR A 46 4.95 5.68 -4.66
C THR A 46 3.54 5.78 -4.06
N LEU A 47 2.51 5.24 -4.74
CA LEU A 47 1.14 5.27 -4.26
C LEU A 47 0.91 4.40 -3.02
N TYR A 48 1.72 3.37 -2.76
CA TYR A 48 1.48 2.48 -1.63
C TYR A 48 1.54 3.16 -0.26
N PRO A 49 2.61 3.91 0.11
CA PRO A 49 2.63 4.65 1.37
C PRO A 49 1.48 5.64 1.52
N ILE A 50 1.09 6.29 0.41
CA ILE A 50 -0.03 7.23 0.38
C ILE A 50 -1.35 6.48 0.66
N ALA A 51 -1.57 5.35 0.01
CA ALA A 51 -2.74 4.50 0.23
C ALA A 51 -2.81 4.00 1.67
N VAL A 52 -1.70 3.52 2.24
CA VAL A 52 -1.62 3.11 3.66
C VAL A 52 -2.05 4.24 4.59
N ALA A 53 -1.49 5.44 4.41
CA ALA A 53 -1.79 6.59 5.25
C ALA A 53 -3.27 7.03 5.13
N VAL A 54 -3.76 7.22 3.91
CA VAL A 54 -5.12 7.70 3.65
C VAL A 54 -6.17 6.69 4.08
N CYS A 55 -6.02 5.41 3.73
CA CYS A 55 -6.97 4.36 4.12
C CYS A 55 -6.99 4.14 5.63
N SER A 56 -5.81 4.21 6.29
CA SER A 56 -5.71 4.16 7.75
C SER A 56 -6.50 5.31 8.39
N LEU A 57 -6.24 6.54 7.97
CA LEU A 57 -6.91 7.74 8.51
C LEU A 57 -8.44 7.66 8.30
N LEU A 58 -8.88 7.39 7.07
CA LEU A 58 -10.31 7.31 6.73
C LEU A 58 -11.01 6.20 7.53
N SER A 59 -10.38 5.03 7.67
CA SER A 59 -10.97 3.92 8.41
C SER A 59 -11.26 4.25 9.87
N TRP A 60 -10.40 5.04 10.53
CA TRP A 60 -10.61 5.50 11.91
C TRP A 60 -11.66 6.62 12.01
N ILE A 61 -11.63 7.59 11.11
CA ILE A 61 -12.60 8.70 11.10
C ILE A 61 -14.03 8.17 10.94
N TYR A 62 -14.22 7.19 10.04
CA TYR A 62 -15.53 6.67 9.71
C TYR A 62 -15.96 5.43 10.52
N VAL A 63 -15.12 4.93 11.43
CA VAL A 63 -15.38 3.67 12.18
C VAL A 63 -16.71 3.66 12.96
N LYS A 64 -17.18 4.84 13.38
CA LYS A 64 -18.47 5.01 14.10
C LYS A 64 -19.63 5.47 13.21
N LYS A 65 -19.35 5.92 11.98
CA LYS A 65 -20.33 6.55 11.09
C LYS A 65 -20.78 5.63 9.94
N MET A 66 -19.91 4.73 9.50
CA MET A 66 -20.16 3.84 8.36
C MET A 66 -20.49 2.42 8.80
N ARG A 67 -21.13 1.68 7.89
CA ARG A 67 -21.33 0.23 8.05
C ARG A 67 -19.96 -0.46 8.11
N PRO A 68 -19.83 -1.55 8.90
CA PRO A 68 -18.55 -2.26 9.08
C PRO A 68 -17.95 -2.75 7.75
N LEU A 69 -18.79 -3.15 6.80
CA LEU A 69 -18.35 -3.65 5.50
C LEU A 69 -17.62 -2.59 4.67
N SER A 70 -18.09 -1.33 4.72
CA SER A 70 -17.44 -0.21 4.02
C SER A 70 -16.07 0.11 4.62
N ILE A 71 -15.93 0.02 5.94
CA ILE A 71 -14.66 0.24 6.64
C ILE A 71 -13.65 -0.85 6.28
N VAL A 72 -14.09 -2.11 6.22
CA VAL A 72 -13.27 -3.22 5.76
C VAL A 72 -12.82 -3.02 4.32
N ALA A 73 -13.71 -2.60 3.42
CA ALA A 73 -13.36 -2.33 2.02
C ALA A 73 -12.28 -1.24 1.87
N ILE A 74 -12.41 -0.12 2.59
CA ILE A 74 -11.39 0.95 2.58
C ILE A 74 -10.05 0.42 3.09
N ASN A 75 -10.08 -0.36 4.16
CA ASN A 75 -8.88 -0.90 4.79
C ASN A 75 -8.21 -2.02 3.98
N LEU A 76 -8.92 -2.64 3.04
CA LEU A 76 -8.37 -3.66 2.13
C LEU A 76 -7.60 -3.05 0.95
N VAL A 77 -7.78 -1.77 0.64
CA VAL A 77 -7.10 -1.13 -0.51
C VAL A 77 -5.57 -1.28 -0.42
N PRO A 78 -4.89 -0.97 0.71
CA PRO A 78 -3.44 -1.16 0.81
C PRO A 78 -2.99 -2.63 0.73
N SER A 79 -3.88 -3.58 1.04
CA SER A 79 -3.55 -5.02 0.97
C SER A 79 -3.30 -5.50 -0.45
N ILE A 80 -3.82 -4.80 -1.46
CA ILE A 80 -3.62 -5.12 -2.88
C ILE A 80 -2.12 -5.06 -3.22
N TRP A 81 -1.41 -4.04 -2.75
CA TRP A 81 0.04 -3.92 -2.97
C TRP A 81 0.81 -5.02 -2.24
N ILE A 82 0.42 -5.36 -1.02
CA ILE A 82 1.07 -6.43 -0.25
C ILE A 82 0.88 -7.77 -0.96
N MET A 83 -0.32 -8.07 -1.45
CA MET A 83 -0.57 -9.28 -2.24
C MET A 83 0.25 -9.31 -3.52
N ALA A 84 0.31 -8.20 -4.27
CA ALA A 84 1.14 -8.10 -5.46
C ALA A 84 2.63 -8.34 -5.14
N PHE A 85 3.13 -7.75 -4.06
CA PHE A 85 4.50 -7.93 -3.60
C PHE A 85 4.83 -9.38 -3.27
N VAL A 86 3.97 -10.02 -2.47
CA VAL A 86 4.11 -11.40 -2.07
C VAL A 86 4.08 -12.32 -3.30
N LEU A 87 3.15 -12.09 -4.23
CA LEU A 87 3.07 -12.85 -5.47
C LEU A 87 4.36 -12.72 -6.30
N ILE A 88 4.92 -11.52 -6.43
CA ILE A 88 6.18 -11.31 -7.16
C ILE A 88 7.31 -12.10 -6.51
N ILE A 89 7.44 -12.06 -5.17
CA ILE A 89 8.49 -12.79 -4.44
C ILE A 89 8.37 -14.32 -4.58
N PHE A 90 7.16 -14.86 -4.68
CA PHE A 90 6.96 -16.31 -4.77
C PHE A 90 7.03 -16.84 -6.21
N VAL A 91 6.75 -16.00 -7.20
CA VAL A 91 6.78 -16.39 -8.62
C VAL A 91 8.18 -16.26 -9.22
N PHE A 92 8.99 -15.32 -8.72
CA PHE A 92 10.34 -15.02 -9.20
C PHE A 92 11.39 -15.31 -8.13
#